data_AF-A0A496N868-F1
#
_entry.id   AF-A0A496N868-F1
#
_cell.length_a   1.000
_cell.length_b   1.000
_cell.length_c   1.000
_cell.angle_alpha   90.00
_cell.angle_beta   90.00
_cell.angle_gamma   90.00
#
_symmetry.space_group_name_H-M   'P 1'
#
loop_
_entity.id
_entity.type
_entity.pdbx_description
1 polymer ?
#
loop_
_entity_poly.entity_id
_entity_poly.type
_entity_poly.pdbx_seq_one_letter_code
_entity_poly.pdbx_strand_id
1 'polypeptide(L)'
;QYQKEWIINLGAYGIIMLELVLSSFELNLPENKGKTKGYYTVEHLREKFNCIDNYARFSDFKLYVIEKSIKEIHKNTPIRISYEVHKIGRFVNGVAFSYIDTSIKNVKDKTKNNDKPQEKNPFANFKMSQKQLSLFASKIKKASGQDVEEIIAELSNVHLQSKHINFLKVLDYVPSDWYSDDEIGSHPTAEQIARAKADEKAQAKAEKEQKQRQLKQDFEKLVNNAELFVKSNLKRVRKTGIQQMYFKENNYVGIVKTWEHDLLNENTRKHFTMIDEILAM
;
A
#
# COMPACT_ATOMS: atom_id res chain seq x y z
N GLN A 1 -23.13 -8.20 28.08
CA GLN A 1 -24.56 -8.27 27.75
C GLN A 1 -24.75 -7.57 26.40
N TYR A 2 -24.96 -8.31 25.32
CA TYR A 2 -25.19 -7.73 23.99
C TYR A 2 -26.38 -6.75 24.06
N GLN A 3 -26.23 -5.55 23.52
CA GLN A 3 -27.35 -4.62 23.41
C GLN A 3 -28.36 -5.27 22.45
N LYS A 4 -29.52 -5.70 22.98
CA LYS A 4 -30.54 -6.43 22.21
C LYS A 4 -30.91 -5.72 20.90
N GLU A 5 -30.82 -4.39 20.90
CA GLU A 5 -31.03 -3.50 19.75
C GLU A 5 -30.07 -3.76 18.57
N TRP A 6 -28.83 -4.19 18.82
CA TRP A 6 -27.87 -4.51 17.74
C TRP A 6 -28.33 -5.74 16.97
N ILE A 7 -28.77 -6.78 17.68
CA ILE A 7 -29.12 -8.07 17.09
C ILE A 7 -30.38 -7.95 16.21
N ILE A 8 -31.35 -7.13 16.62
CA ILE A 8 -32.62 -6.94 15.89
C ILE A 8 -32.40 -6.37 14.49
N ASN A 9 -31.35 -5.55 14.31
CA ASN A 9 -31.06 -4.86 13.05
C ASN A 9 -30.07 -5.61 12.13
N LEU A 10 -29.66 -6.82 12.51
CA LEU A 10 -28.71 -7.63 11.74
C LEU A 10 -29.39 -8.86 11.15
N GLY A 11 -29.08 -9.16 9.89
CA GLY A 11 -29.39 -10.44 9.25
C GLY A 11 -28.51 -11.57 9.78
N ALA A 12 -28.82 -12.80 9.36
CA ALA A 12 -28.17 -14.01 9.87
C ALA A 12 -26.63 -13.96 9.82
N TYR A 13 -26.05 -13.53 8.69
CA TYR A 13 -24.59 -13.38 8.58
C TYR A 13 -24.04 -12.25 9.45
N GLY A 14 -24.74 -11.12 9.58
CA GLY A 14 -24.35 -10.05 10.49
C GLY A 14 -24.30 -10.52 11.95
N ILE A 15 -25.28 -11.30 12.39
CA ILE A 15 -25.33 -11.85 13.76
C ILE A 15 -24.15 -12.81 14.00
N ILE A 16 -23.94 -13.79 13.12
CA ILE A 16 -22.86 -14.78 13.27
C ILE A 16 -21.49 -14.10 13.23
N MET A 17 -21.31 -13.12 12.35
CA MET A 17 -20.06 -12.38 12.24
C MET A 17 -19.80 -11.54 13.49
N LEU A 18 -20.83 -10.87 14.04
CA LEU A 18 -20.72 -10.10 15.26
C LEU A 18 -20.36 -11.00 16.45
N GLU A 19 -21.01 -12.16 16.56
CA GLU A 19 -20.70 -13.18 17.56
C GLU A 19 -19.24 -13.64 17.46
N LEU A 20 -18.80 -14.11 16.28
CA LEU A 20 -17.42 -14.57 16.07
C LEU A 20 -16.40 -13.52 16.50
N VAL A 21 -16.61 -12.28 16.08
CA VAL A 21 -15.68 -11.18 16.35
C VAL A 21 -15.68 -10.78 17.83
N LEU A 22 -16.83 -10.71 18.48
CA LEU A 22 -16.91 -10.39 19.92
C LEU A 22 -16.46 -11.55 20.81
N SER A 23 -16.76 -12.80 20.46
CA SER A 23 -16.27 -13.99 21.18
C SER A 23 -14.76 -14.17 21.04
N SER A 24 -14.16 -13.71 19.94
CA SER A 24 -12.70 -13.68 19.81
C SER A 24 -12.01 -12.75 20.83
N PHE A 25 -12.76 -11.85 21.47
CA PHE A 25 -12.29 -10.92 22.51
C PHE A 25 -12.42 -11.45 23.95
N GLU A 26 -13.38 -12.33 24.23
CA GLU A 26 -13.50 -12.97 25.56
C GLU A 26 -12.29 -13.87 25.90
N LEU A 27 -11.47 -14.22 24.90
CA LEU A 27 -10.19 -14.94 25.07
C LEU A 27 -9.01 -14.02 25.46
N ASN A 28 -9.24 -12.76 25.82
CA ASN A 28 -8.23 -11.83 26.36
C ASN A 28 -7.84 -12.11 27.84
N LEU A 29 -8.02 -13.34 28.31
CA LEU A 29 -7.42 -13.77 29.58
C LEU A 29 -5.90 -13.99 29.41
N PRO A 30 -5.08 -13.69 30.43
CA PRO A 30 -3.61 -13.80 30.40
C PRO A 30 -3.07 -15.16 29.97
N GLU A 31 -3.90 -16.20 30.08
CA GLU A 31 -3.62 -17.62 29.85
C GLU A 31 -3.57 -18.02 28.35
N ASN A 32 -4.02 -17.16 27.43
CA ASN A 32 -4.02 -17.43 25.98
C ASN A 32 -2.98 -16.63 25.18
N LYS A 33 -1.76 -16.46 25.72
CA LYS A 33 -0.62 -15.88 24.98
C LYS A 33 -0.09 -16.85 23.92
N GLY A 34 -0.23 -16.52 22.63
CA GLY A 34 0.48 -17.20 21.53
C GLY A 34 -0.39 -17.78 20.40
N LYS A 35 -1.73 -17.80 20.54
CA LYS A 35 -2.64 -18.15 19.43
C LYS A 35 -2.92 -16.92 18.58
N THR A 36 -2.92 -17.04 17.24
CA THR A 36 -3.29 -15.96 16.32
C THR A 36 -4.72 -15.53 16.61
N LYS A 37 -4.87 -14.43 17.35
CA LYS A 37 -6.17 -13.94 17.85
C LYS A 37 -7.09 -13.60 16.68
N GLY A 38 -8.36 -14.02 16.75
CA GLY A 38 -9.35 -13.75 15.70
C GLY A 38 -9.12 -14.49 14.37
N TYR A 39 -8.19 -15.45 14.32
CA TYR A 39 -7.94 -16.27 13.13
C TYR A 39 -8.92 -17.44 13.03
N TYR A 40 -9.57 -17.56 11.88
CA TYR A 40 -10.44 -18.69 11.54
C TYR A 40 -10.06 -19.26 10.18
N THR A 41 -10.06 -20.58 10.05
CA THR A 41 -9.89 -21.22 8.74
C THR A 41 -11.10 -20.93 7.85
N VAL A 42 -10.90 -20.94 6.53
CA VAL A 42 -12.03 -20.75 5.58
C VAL A 42 -13.09 -21.83 5.79
N GLU A 43 -12.69 -23.06 6.05
CA GLU A 43 -13.57 -24.18 6.34
C GLU A 43 -14.46 -23.91 7.57
N HIS A 44 -13.85 -23.52 8.70
CA HIS A 44 -14.61 -23.19 9.91
C HIS A 44 -15.59 -22.04 9.68
N LEU A 45 -15.20 -21.01 8.92
CA LEU A 45 -16.11 -19.92 8.58
C LEU A 45 -17.27 -20.42 7.72
N ARG A 46 -17.02 -21.29 6.73
CA ARG A 46 -18.09 -21.86 5.90
C ARG A 46 -19.07 -22.67 6.73
N GLU A 47 -18.59 -23.48 7.67
CA GLU A 47 -19.46 -24.20 8.60
C GLU A 47 -20.30 -23.22 9.43
N LYS A 48 -19.66 -22.22 10.05
CA LYS A 48 -20.36 -21.24 10.90
C LYS A 48 -21.40 -20.42 10.16
N PHE A 49 -21.11 -20.02 8.93
CA PHE A 49 -22.06 -19.28 8.09
C PHE A 49 -23.03 -20.19 7.33
N ASN A 50 -23.02 -21.51 7.55
CA ASN A 50 -23.80 -22.51 6.81
C ASN A 50 -23.65 -22.37 5.28
N CYS A 51 -22.40 -22.17 4.84
CA CYS A 51 -21.96 -21.93 3.48
C CYS A 51 -20.95 -22.98 3.01
N ILE A 52 -21.11 -24.23 3.46
CA ILE A 52 -20.27 -25.36 3.04
C ILE A 52 -20.53 -25.65 1.55
N ASP A 53 -21.80 -25.78 1.17
CA ASP A 53 -22.22 -26.06 -0.22
C ASP A 53 -22.41 -24.80 -1.09
N ASN A 54 -22.34 -23.62 -0.47
CA ASN A 54 -22.58 -22.33 -1.13
C ASN A 54 -21.28 -21.53 -1.30
N TYR A 55 -21.21 -20.71 -2.36
CA TYR A 55 -20.07 -19.82 -2.64
C TYR A 55 -18.72 -20.57 -2.70
N ALA A 56 -18.61 -21.62 -3.52
CA ALA A 56 -17.43 -22.48 -3.59
C ALA A 56 -16.11 -21.70 -3.76
N ARG A 57 -16.10 -20.64 -4.58
CA ARG A 57 -14.95 -19.74 -4.71
C ARG A 57 -14.83 -18.83 -3.50
N PHE A 58 -13.62 -18.70 -2.95
CA PHE A 58 -13.37 -17.78 -1.83
C PHE A 58 -13.73 -16.32 -2.18
N SER A 59 -13.57 -15.90 -3.44
CA SER A 59 -13.98 -14.56 -3.88
C SER A 59 -15.46 -14.28 -3.63
N ASP A 60 -16.31 -15.27 -3.90
CA ASP A 60 -17.75 -15.17 -3.76
C ASP A 60 -18.13 -15.22 -2.27
N PHE A 61 -17.50 -16.12 -1.51
CA PHE A 61 -17.68 -16.20 -0.05
C PHE A 61 -17.26 -14.89 0.64
N LYS A 62 -16.13 -14.32 0.23
CA LYS A 62 -15.64 -13.03 0.71
C LYS A 62 -16.65 -11.91 0.43
N LEU A 63 -17.15 -11.81 -0.80
CA LEU A 63 -18.03 -10.73 -1.22
C LEU A 63 -19.43 -10.83 -0.57
N TYR A 64 -20.05 -12.01 -0.62
CA TYR A 64 -21.45 -12.19 -0.26
C TYR A 64 -21.68 -12.53 1.21
N VAL A 65 -20.65 -13.00 1.91
CA VAL A 65 -20.74 -13.38 3.34
C VAL A 65 -19.92 -12.44 4.19
N ILE A 66 -18.59 -12.42 4.03
CA ILE A 66 -17.68 -11.67 4.93
C ILE A 66 -17.86 -10.15 4.77
N GLU A 67 -17.73 -9.59 3.57
CA GLU A 67 -17.85 -8.15 3.35
C GLU A 67 -19.27 -7.66 3.56
N LYS A 68 -20.28 -8.48 3.21
CA LYS A 68 -21.69 -8.16 3.43
C LYS A 68 -22.01 -8.05 4.92
N SER A 69 -21.60 -9.03 5.74
CA SER A 69 -21.85 -9.02 7.18
C SER A 69 -21.10 -7.87 7.88
N ILE A 70 -19.85 -7.60 7.50
CA ILE A 70 -19.09 -6.47 8.04
C ILE A 70 -19.77 -5.14 7.75
N LYS A 71 -20.23 -4.90 6.51
CA LYS A 71 -20.93 -3.67 6.13
C LYS A 71 -22.22 -3.49 6.94
N GLU A 72 -22.96 -4.59 7.15
CA GLU A 72 -24.18 -4.60 7.93
C GLU A 72 -23.92 -4.24 9.40
N ILE A 73 -22.90 -4.85 10.02
CA ILE A 73 -22.45 -4.54 11.38
C ILE A 73 -22.02 -3.08 11.50
N HIS A 74 -21.24 -2.57 10.54
CA HIS A 74 -20.79 -1.18 10.56
C HIS A 74 -21.96 -0.19 10.50
N LYS A 75 -23.02 -0.53 9.77
CA LYS A 75 -24.23 0.30 9.64
C LYS A 75 -25.05 0.31 10.92
N ASN A 76 -25.22 -0.85 11.55
CA ASN A 76 -26.23 -1.06 12.60
C ASN A 76 -25.66 -1.14 14.02
N THR A 77 -24.33 -1.09 14.19
CA THR A 77 -23.66 -1.18 15.50
C THR A 77 -22.48 -0.21 15.58
N PRO A 78 -22.01 0.15 16.78
CA PRO A 78 -20.76 0.88 16.99
C PRO A 78 -19.49 0.02 16.76
N ILE A 79 -19.65 -1.25 16.40
CA ILE A 79 -18.52 -2.15 16.16
C ILE A 79 -17.93 -1.88 14.78
N ARG A 80 -16.61 -1.71 14.71
CA ARG A 80 -15.85 -1.50 13.47
C ARG A 80 -14.85 -2.62 13.29
N ILE A 81 -15.18 -3.54 12.38
CA ILE A 81 -14.42 -4.75 12.06
C ILE A 81 -13.47 -4.53 10.87
N SER A 82 -12.25 -5.03 10.98
CA SER A 82 -11.24 -5.18 9.92
C SER A 82 -10.76 -6.63 9.83
N TYR A 83 -10.20 -7.04 8.70
CA TYR A 83 -9.68 -8.40 8.54
C TYR A 83 -8.48 -8.51 7.61
N GLU A 84 -7.67 -9.54 7.83
CA GLU A 84 -6.53 -9.93 7.00
C GLU A 84 -6.74 -11.36 6.46
N VAL A 85 -6.39 -11.57 5.19
CA VAL A 85 -6.53 -12.86 4.52
C VAL A 85 -5.18 -13.56 4.46
N HIS A 86 -5.07 -14.73 5.09
CA HIS A 86 -3.85 -15.53 5.08
C HIS A 86 -3.89 -16.59 3.99
N LYS A 87 -2.89 -16.56 3.10
CA LYS A 87 -2.75 -17.48 1.97
C LYS A 87 -1.58 -18.44 2.17
N ILE A 88 -1.74 -19.66 1.67
CA ILE A 88 -0.67 -20.65 1.52
C ILE A 88 -0.56 -20.95 0.02
N GLY A 89 0.47 -20.40 -0.62
CA GLY A 89 0.59 -20.41 -2.07
C GLY A 89 -0.58 -19.69 -2.75
N ARG A 90 -1.30 -20.38 -3.63
CA ARG A 90 -2.49 -19.84 -4.34
C ARG A 90 -3.80 -19.99 -3.56
N PHE A 91 -3.79 -20.73 -2.45
CA PHE A 91 -4.98 -21.03 -1.66
C PHE A 91 -5.13 -20.09 -0.48
N VAL A 92 -6.36 -19.72 -0.15
CA VAL A 92 -6.67 -18.95 1.06
C VAL A 92 -6.93 -19.94 2.21
N ASN A 93 -6.07 -19.90 3.23
CA ASN A 93 -6.15 -20.83 4.36
C ASN A 93 -7.13 -20.34 5.43
N GLY A 94 -7.14 -19.03 5.69
CA GLY A 94 -7.98 -18.46 6.74
C GLY A 94 -7.99 -16.94 6.75
N VAL A 95 -8.78 -16.40 7.66
CA VAL A 95 -9.03 -14.96 7.83
C VAL A 95 -8.86 -14.60 9.29
N ALA A 96 -8.08 -13.55 9.56
CA ALA A 96 -7.92 -12.97 10.89
C ALA A 96 -8.79 -11.72 11.02
N PHE A 97 -9.70 -11.69 12.00
CA PHE A 97 -10.56 -10.54 12.28
C PHE A 97 -10.05 -9.72 13.46
N SER A 98 -10.28 -8.42 13.39
CA SER A 98 -10.04 -7.46 14.45
C SER A 98 -11.20 -6.47 14.51
N TYR A 99 -11.47 -5.88 15.68
CA TYR A 99 -12.50 -4.86 15.79
C TYR A 99 -12.22 -3.79 16.85
N ILE A 100 -12.95 -2.69 16.74
CA ILE A 100 -13.00 -1.60 17.71
C ILE A 100 -14.47 -1.32 18.05
N ASP A 101 -14.80 -1.15 19.33
CA ASP A 101 -16.12 -0.67 19.77
C ASP A 101 -16.08 0.84 19.99
N THR A 102 -16.82 1.59 19.17
CA THR A 102 -16.87 3.06 19.27
C THR A 102 -17.77 3.57 20.40
N SER A 103 -18.59 2.72 21.04
CA SER A 103 -19.48 3.12 22.14
C SER A 103 -18.74 3.31 23.47
N ILE A 104 -17.63 2.60 23.67
CA ILE A 104 -16.75 2.72 24.85
C ILE A 104 -16.08 4.11 24.93
N LYS A 105 -16.07 4.87 23.82
CA LYS A 105 -15.59 6.26 23.77
C LYS A 105 -16.49 7.26 24.53
N ASN A 106 -17.67 6.85 24.99
CA ASN A 106 -18.66 7.72 25.67
C ASN A 106 -18.84 7.41 27.17
N VAL A 107 -17.77 7.07 27.91
CA VAL A 107 -17.81 7.11 29.38
C VAL A 107 -17.64 8.57 29.84
N LYS A 108 -18.76 9.29 29.79
CA LYS A 108 -19.15 10.46 30.60
C LYS A 108 -18.04 11.37 31.12
N ASP A 109 -17.84 12.48 30.42
CA ASP A 109 -17.63 13.78 31.04
C ASP A 109 -18.76 14.03 32.06
N LYS A 110 -18.43 13.89 33.35
CA LYS A 110 -19.26 14.37 34.46
C LYS A 110 -18.53 15.50 35.16
N THR A 111 -18.35 16.62 34.47
CA THR A 111 -18.06 17.91 35.09
C THR A 111 -18.70 19.01 34.25
N LYS A 112 -20.04 19.05 34.27
CA LYS A 112 -20.73 20.34 34.12
C LYS A 112 -20.42 21.13 35.39
N ASN A 113 -19.48 22.06 35.30
CA ASN A 113 -19.52 23.33 36.02
C ASN A 113 -18.54 24.32 35.36
N ASN A 114 -19.14 25.40 34.88
CA ASN A 114 -18.67 26.71 34.43
C ASN A 114 -17.16 27.07 34.53
N ASP A 115 -16.72 27.74 33.46
CA ASP A 115 -15.57 28.66 33.34
C ASP A 115 -14.15 28.09 33.49
N LYS A 116 -13.57 27.58 32.38
CA LYS A 116 -12.14 27.69 32.01
C LYS A 116 -11.86 27.24 30.55
N PRO A 117 -10.75 27.71 29.91
CA PRO A 117 -10.48 27.51 28.48
C PRO A 117 -10.17 26.06 28.13
N GLN A 118 -10.61 25.63 26.94
CA GLN A 118 -10.55 24.27 26.36
C GLN A 118 -9.31 23.43 26.76
N GLU A 119 -9.56 22.24 27.29
CA GLU A 119 -8.56 21.20 27.54
C GLU A 119 -7.82 20.83 26.25
N LYS A 120 -6.50 21.01 26.23
CA LYS A 120 -5.62 20.59 25.13
C LYS A 120 -5.63 19.05 25.05
N ASN A 121 -6.06 18.50 23.91
CA ASN A 121 -5.95 17.07 23.61
C ASN A 121 -4.47 16.63 23.71
N PRO A 122 -4.10 15.69 24.60
CA PRO A 122 -2.71 15.31 24.82
C PRO A 122 -2.06 14.63 23.61
N PHE A 123 -2.85 14.14 22.65
CA PHE A 123 -2.39 13.53 21.39
C PHE A 123 -2.32 14.53 20.23
N ALA A 124 -2.41 15.83 20.48
CA ALA A 124 -2.16 16.85 19.47
C ALA A 124 -0.68 17.26 19.50
N ASN A 125 -0.03 17.38 18.34
CA ASN A 125 1.30 17.98 18.15
C ASN A 125 2.39 17.45 19.09
N PHE A 126 2.44 16.13 19.31
CA PHE A 126 3.39 15.53 20.25
C PHE A 126 4.67 15.06 19.56
N LYS A 127 5.78 15.08 20.31
CA LYS A 127 7.09 14.60 19.87
C LYS A 127 7.30 13.15 20.28
N MET A 128 8.10 12.45 19.48
CA MET A 128 8.57 11.11 19.79
C MET A 128 10.05 10.98 19.47
N SER A 129 10.78 10.29 20.35
CA SER A 129 12.16 9.88 20.10
C SER A 129 12.23 8.89 18.93
N GLN A 130 13.35 8.87 18.21
CA GLN A 130 13.60 7.89 17.15
C GLN A 130 13.39 6.44 17.61
N LYS A 131 13.75 6.12 18.87
CA LYS A 131 13.51 4.78 19.44
C LYS A 131 12.02 4.48 19.59
N GLN A 132 11.23 5.47 19.99
CA GLN A 132 9.77 5.35 20.10
C GLN A 132 9.14 5.19 18.71
N LEU A 133 9.55 6.02 17.74
CA LEU A 133 9.11 5.93 16.34
C LEU A 133 9.33 4.53 15.76
N SER A 134 10.55 3.99 15.88
CA SER A 134 10.86 2.63 15.39
C SER A 134 10.06 1.54 16.11
N LEU A 135 9.86 1.66 17.42
CA LEU A 135 9.05 0.71 18.19
C LEU A 135 7.60 0.73 17.70
N PHE A 136 7.00 1.92 17.55
CA PHE A 136 5.63 2.07 17.07
C PHE A 136 5.47 1.60 15.63
N ALA A 137 6.37 1.99 14.74
CA ALA A 137 6.34 1.55 13.36
C ALA A 137 6.45 0.03 13.23
N SER A 138 7.29 -0.63 14.04
CA SER A 138 7.37 -2.10 14.06
C SER A 138 6.08 -2.77 14.54
N LYS A 139 5.37 -2.16 15.51
CA LYS A 139 4.10 -2.66 16.03
C LYS A 139 2.94 -2.40 15.07
N ILE A 140 2.90 -1.21 14.46
CA ILE A 140 1.90 -0.81 13.48
C ILE A 140 2.06 -1.68 12.21
N LYS A 141 3.29 -1.88 11.71
CA LYS A 141 3.56 -2.82 10.60
C LYS A 141 3.01 -4.22 10.85
N LYS A 142 3.19 -4.75 12.07
CA LYS A 142 2.64 -6.07 12.44
C LYS A 142 1.12 -6.12 12.44
N ALA A 143 0.43 -4.98 12.58
CA ALA A 143 -1.02 -4.89 12.66
C ALA A 143 -1.70 -4.41 11.36
N SER A 144 -1.04 -3.56 10.56
CA SER A 144 -1.59 -2.95 9.35
C SER A 144 -0.90 -3.39 8.05
N GLY A 145 0.27 -4.03 8.13
CA GLY A 145 1.07 -4.40 6.96
C GLY A 145 1.73 -3.23 6.22
N GLN A 146 1.60 -2.00 6.74
CA GLN A 146 2.23 -0.80 6.15
C GLN A 146 3.76 -0.83 6.30
N ASP A 147 4.44 -0.09 5.43
CA ASP A 147 5.89 0.01 5.47
C ASP A 147 6.39 0.79 6.70
N VAL A 148 7.51 0.34 7.29
CA VAL A 148 8.06 0.92 8.51
C VAL A 148 8.49 2.38 8.29
N GLU A 149 9.12 2.66 7.15
CA GLU A 149 9.68 3.98 6.86
C GLU A 149 8.55 4.99 6.63
N GLU A 150 7.48 4.57 5.95
CA GLU A 150 6.28 5.39 5.77
C GLU A 150 5.59 5.71 7.10
N ILE A 151 5.43 4.73 7.99
CA ILE A 151 4.84 4.95 9.31
C ILE A 151 5.70 5.92 10.14
N ILE A 152 7.03 5.77 10.11
CA ILE A 152 7.94 6.68 10.82
C ILE A 152 7.81 8.11 10.27
N ALA A 153 7.76 8.27 8.95
CA ALA A 153 7.61 9.59 8.31
C ALA A 153 6.25 10.24 8.65
N GLU A 154 5.18 9.45 8.76
CA GLU A 154 3.87 9.96 9.17
C GLU A 154 3.82 10.31 10.66
N LEU A 155 4.44 9.50 11.51
CA LEU A 155 4.51 9.74 12.96
C LEU A 155 5.46 10.87 13.36
N SER A 156 6.44 11.21 12.51
CA SER A 156 7.34 12.34 12.75
C SER A 156 6.77 13.67 12.26
N ASN A 157 5.73 13.65 11.43
CA ASN A 157 5.09 14.85 10.92
C ASN A 157 3.83 15.20 11.72
N VAL A 158 3.84 16.37 12.35
CA VAL A 158 2.73 16.89 13.17
C VAL A 158 1.36 16.79 12.50
N HIS A 159 1.28 17.09 11.20
CA HIS A 159 0.02 17.10 10.46
C HIS A 159 -0.47 15.70 10.05
N LEU A 160 0.38 14.68 10.15
CA LEU A 160 0.08 13.30 9.74
C LEU A 160 -0.02 12.32 10.91
N GLN A 161 0.54 12.65 12.08
CA GLN A 161 0.46 11.87 13.32
C GLN A 161 -0.95 11.41 13.68
N SER A 162 -1.96 12.22 13.34
CA SER A 162 -3.37 11.96 13.59
C SER A 162 -3.86 10.60 13.06
N LYS A 163 -3.27 10.10 11.97
CA LYS A 163 -3.58 8.80 11.38
C LYS A 163 -3.31 7.64 12.35
N HIS A 164 -2.28 7.76 13.17
CA HIS A 164 -1.78 6.69 14.03
C HIS A 164 -2.18 6.85 15.51
N ILE A 165 -2.86 7.94 15.88
CA ILE A 165 -3.30 8.20 17.27
C ILE A 165 -4.09 7.01 17.83
N ASN A 166 -4.93 6.37 17.02
CA ASN A 166 -5.70 5.21 17.47
C ASN A 166 -4.79 4.03 17.85
N PHE A 167 -3.72 3.77 17.08
CA PHE A 167 -2.73 2.75 17.40
C PHE A 167 -1.94 3.09 18.67
N LEU A 168 -1.58 4.36 18.85
CA LEU A 168 -0.89 4.81 20.06
C LEU A 168 -1.74 4.62 21.32
N LYS A 169 -3.04 4.92 21.25
CA LYS A 169 -3.99 4.68 22.34
C LYS A 169 -4.15 3.20 22.67
N VAL A 170 -4.20 2.32 21.67
CA VAL A 170 -4.24 0.85 21.87
C VAL A 170 -2.98 0.34 22.57
N LEU A 171 -1.85 1.01 22.33
CA LEU A 171 -0.56 0.66 22.93
C LEU A 171 -0.31 1.30 24.30
N ASP A 172 -1.33 1.95 24.87
CA ASP A 172 -1.26 2.67 26.15
C ASP A 172 -0.12 3.71 26.18
N TYR A 173 0.19 4.30 25.02
CA TYR A 173 1.21 5.33 24.92
C TYR A 173 0.63 6.68 25.35
N VAL A 174 1.32 7.32 26.29
CA VAL A 174 1.03 8.68 26.73
C VAL A 174 2.16 9.60 26.24
N PRO A 175 1.86 10.57 25.35
CA PRO A 175 2.86 11.54 24.93
C PRO A 175 3.38 12.35 26.11
N SER A 176 4.68 12.66 26.07
CA SER A 176 5.38 13.36 27.16
C SER A 176 6.07 14.65 26.71
N ASP A 177 6.07 14.94 25.41
CA ASP A 177 6.75 16.10 24.81
C ASP A 177 5.97 16.60 23.59
N TRP A 178 6.04 17.89 23.28
CA TRP A 178 5.21 18.57 22.28
C TRP A 178 5.99 19.56 21.42
N TYR A 179 5.54 19.74 20.18
CA TYR A 179 6.07 20.77 19.27
C TYR A 179 5.62 22.17 19.68
N SER A 180 6.53 23.13 19.57
CA SER A 180 6.20 24.56 19.67
C SER A 180 5.47 25.03 18.41
N ASP A 181 4.75 26.16 18.50
CA ASP A 181 4.02 26.72 17.36
C ASP A 181 4.95 27.02 16.17
N ASP A 182 6.19 27.46 16.43
CA ASP A 182 7.22 27.69 15.42
C ASP A 182 7.67 26.38 14.74
N GLU A 183 7.87 25.31 15.52
CA GLU A 183 8.25 24.00 14.98
C GLU A 183 7.11 23.40 14.15
N ILE A 184 5.85 23.57 14.56
CA ILE A 184 4.67 23.10 13.80
C ILE A 184 4.67 23.73 12.40
N GLY A 185 4.93 25.03 12.28
CA GLY A 185 4.97 25.73 11.00
C GLY A 185 6.08 25.24 10.05
N SER A 186 7.12 24.59 10.57
CA SER A 186 8.21 24.02 9.77
C SER A 186 7.86 22.66 9.14
N HIS A 187 6.85 21.97 9.67
CA HIS A 187 6.43 20.68 9.15
C HIS A 187 5.54 20.85 7.92
N PRO A 188 5.82 20.14 6.82
CA PRO A 188 5.00 20.26 5.62
C PRO A 188 3.60 19.68 5.87
N THR A 189 2.57 20.38 5.40
CA THR A 189 1.18 19.92 5.53
C THR A 189 0.90 18.74 4.60
N ALA A 190 -0.18 18.00 4.87
CA ALA A 190 -0.61 16.89 4.00
C ALA A 190 -0.78 17.32 2.53
N GLU A 191 -1.29 18.53 2.29
CA GLU A 191 -1.44 19.10 0.95
C GLU A 191 -0.09 19.42 0.30
N GLN A 192 0.84 20.02 1.05
CA GLN A 192 2.18 20.34 0.54
C GLN A 192 2.96 19.06 0.20
N ILE A 193 2.87 18.03 1.04
CA ILE A 193 3.49 16.72 0.76
C ILE A 193 2.87 16.09 -0.49
N ALA A 194 1.53 16.15 -0.63
CA ALA A 194 0.85 15.61 -1.80
C ALA A 194 1.26 16.35 -3.09
N ARG A 195 1.37 17.67 -3.05
CA ARG A 195 1.85 18.50 -4.17
C ARG A 195 3.30 18.16 -4.52
N ALA A 196 4.20 18.12 -3.52
CA ALA A 196 5.60 17.77 -3.74
C ALA A 196 5.76 16.37 -4.38
N LYS A 197 5.02 15.37 -3.90
CA LYS A 197 5.00 14.01 -4.50
C LYS A 197 4.45 14.01 -5.93
N ALA A 198 3.44 14.84 -6.21
CA ALA A 198 2.87 14.97 -7.55
C ALA A 198 3.86 15.66 -8.50
N ASP A 199 4.54 16.71 -8.05
CA ASP A 199 5.54 17.46 -8.80
C ASP A 199 6.77 16.59 -9.08
N GLU A 200 7.28 15.85 -8.10
CA GLU A 200 8.38 14.88 -8.28
C GLU A 200 8.01 13.81 -9.31
N LYS A 201 6.79 13.27 -9.23
CA LYS A 201 6.29 12.30 -10.21
C LYS A 201 6.16 12.91 -11.61
N ALA A 202 5.73 14.17 -11.70
CA ALA A 202 5.63 14.90 -12.96
C ALA A 202 7.01 15.17 -13.57
N GLN A 203 7.98 15.57 -12.76
CA GLN A 203 9.38 15.75 -13.15
C GLN A 203 10.00 14.44 -13.63
N ALA A 204 9.88 13.35 -12.88
CA ALA A 204 10.39 12.04 -13.28
C ALA A 204 9.76 11.54 -14.59
N LYS A 205 8.46 11.82 -14.80
CA LYS A 205 7.78 11.52 -16.07
C LYS A 205 8.33 12.38 -17.21
N ALA A 206 8.48 13.69 -16.99
CA ALA A 206 9.02 14.61 -18.00
C ALA A 206 10.46 14.25 -18.38
N GLU A 207 11.32 13.90 -17.42
CA GLU A 207 12.68 13.41 -17.66
C GLU A 207 12.68 12.11 -18.48
N LYS A 208 11.81 11.16 -18.13
CA LYS A 208 11.69 9.90 -18.89
C LYS A 208 11.23 10.14 -20.33
N GLU A 209 10.27 11.05 -20.53
CA GLU A 209 9.83 11.45 -21.87
C GLU A 209 10.93 12.16 -22.64
N GLN A 210 11.71 13.03 -22.00
CA GLN A 210 12.86 13.70 -22.60
C GLN A 210 13.94 12.71 -23.02
N LYS A 211 14.31 11.76 -22.15
CA LYS A 211 15.25 10.67 -22.49
C LYS A 211 14.74 9.84 -23.67
N GLN A 212 13.45 9.52 -23.70
CA GLN A 212 12.88 8.77 -24.81
C GLN A 212 12.88 9.58 -26.12
N ARG A 213 12.64 10.90 -26.06
CA ARG A 213 12.77 11.78 -27.23
C ARG A 213 14.21 11.84 -27.73
N GLN A 214 15.18 11.95 -26.82
CA GLN A 214 16.60 11.91 -27.17
C GLN A 214 16.98 10.59 -27.84
N LEU A 215 16.60 9.45 -27.25
CA LEU A 215 16.88 8.13 -27.83
C LEU A 215 16.31 7.96 -29.25
N LYS A 216 15.13 8.54 -29.51
CA LYS A 216 14.51 8.54 -30.85
C LYS A 216 15.29 9.42 -31.84
N GLN A 217 15.68 10.63 -31.44
CA GLN A 217 16.54 11.50 -32.27
C GLN A 217 17.88 10.82 -32.57
N ASP A 218 18.47 10.19 -31.58
CA ASP A 218 19.71 9.45 -31.75
C ASP A 218 19.53 8.25 -32.69
N PHE A 219 18.39 7.55 -32.60
CA PHE A 219 18.06 6.47 -33.54
C PHE A 219 17.95 6.98 -34.99
N GLU A 220 17.32 8.13 -35.21
CA GLU A 220 17.26 8.75 -36.55
C GLU A 220 18.66 9.07 -37.10
N LYS A 221 19.57 9.59 -36.27
CA LYS A 221 20.98 9.80 -36.65
C LYS A 221 21.69 8.50 -37.03
N LEU A 222 21.45 7.41 -36.28
CA LEU A 222 22.01 6.09 -36.60
C LEU A 222 21.45 5.54 -37.92
N VAL A 223 20.17 5.79 -38.22
CA VAL A 223 19.55 5.41 -39.49
C VAL A 223 20.16 6.21 -40.66
N ASN A 224 20.41 7.51 -40.48
CA ASN A 224 21.06 8.33 -41.50
C ASN A 224 22.51 7.89 -41.79
N ASN A 225 23.19 7.31 -40.81
CA ASN A 225 24.55 6.78 -40.92
C ASN A 225 24.58 5.23 -40.91
N ALA A 226 23.51 4.59 -41.42
CA ALA A 226 23.29 3.15 -41.26
C ALA A 226 24.42 2.28 -41.84
N GLU A 227 25.02 2.67 -42.95
CA GLU A 227 26.12 1.91 -43.57
C GLU A 227 27.32 1.78 -42.63
N LEU A 228 27.80 2.91 -42.09
CA LEU A 228 28.92 2.95 -41.16
C LEU A 228 28.57 2.19 -39.87
N PHE A 229 27.37 2.42 -39.34
CA PHE A 229 26.91 1.79 -38.11
C PHE A 229 26.81 0.27 -38.20
N VAL A 230 26.23 -0.25 -39.30
CA VAL A 230 26.08 -1.70 -39.52
C VAL A 230 27.44 -2.35 -39.77
N LYS A 231 28.34 -1.70 -40.52
CA LYS A 231 29.71 -2.20 -40.76
C LYS A 231 30.50 -2.36 -39.45
N SER A 232 30.33 -1.44 -38.51
CA SER A 232 30.95 -1.55 -37.17
C SER A 232 30.31 -2.63 -36.28
N ASN A 233 29.09 -3.07 -36.60
CA ASN A 233 28.31 -4.03 -35.83
C ASN A 233 28.02 -5.35 -36.59
N LEU A 234 28.83 -5.73 -37.58
CA LEU A 234 28.59 -6.90 -38.44
C LEU A 234 28.37 -8.21 -37.67
N LYS A 235 29.04 -8.39 -36.53
CA LYS A 235 28.87 -9.56 -35.66
C LYS A 235 27.44 -9.77 -35.14
N ARG A 236 26.62 -8.70 -35.11
CA ARG A 236 25.23 -8.73 -34.66
C ARG A 236 24.25 -9.01 -35.81
N VAL A 237 24.68 -8.90 -37.07
CA VAL A 237 23.84 -9.20 -38.23
C VAL A 237 23.60 -10.70 -38.28
N ARG A 238 22.34 -11.11 -38.22
CA ARG A 238 21.98 -12.53 -38.31
C ARG A 238 22.37 -13.06 -39.69
N LYS A 239 23.02 -14.23 -39.71
CA LYS A 239 23.44 -14.93 -40.94
C LYS A 239 22.26 -15.53 -41.73
N THR A 240 21.05 -15.49 -41.17
CA THR A 240 19.81 -16.02 -41.75
C THR A 240 18.65 -15.05 -41.51
N GLY A 241 17.64 -15.11 -42.38
CA GLY A 241 16.42 -14.28 -42.29
C GLY A 241 16.58 -12.88 -42.88
N ILE A 242 15.70 -11.96 -42.43
CA ILE A 242 15.48 -10.65 -43.03
C ILE A 242 16.74 -9.76 -42.97
N GLN A 243 17.52 -9.81 -41.88
CA GLN A 243 18.77 -9.04 -41.76
C GLN A 243 19.83 -9.46 -42.79
N GLN A 244 19.94 -10.76 -43.09
CA GLN A 244 20.86 -11.25 -44.11
C GLN A 244 20.41 -10.85 -45.53
N MET A 245 19.10 -10.84 -45.79
CA MET A 245 18.54 -10.36 -47.06
C MET A 245 18.89 -8.88 -47.26
N TYR A 246 18.59 -8.04 -46.27
CA TYR A 246 18.93 -6.61 -46.31
C TYR A 246 20.43 -6.37 -46.46
N PHE A 247 21.27 -7.20 -45.85
CA PHE A 247 22.72 -7.08 -46.00
C PHE A 247 23.19 -7.36 -47.43
N LYS A 248 22.64 -8.39 -48.08
CA LYS A 248 22.95 -8.73 -49.48
C LYS A 248 22.49 -7.65 -50.46
N GLU A 249 21.40 -6.96 -50.14
CA GLU A 249 20.83 -5.87 -50.93
C GLU A 249 21.49 -4.50 -50.64
N ASN A 250 22.50 -4.44 -49.77
CA ASN A 250 23.08 -3.19 -49.25
C ASN A 250 22.05 -2.25 -48.57
N ASN A 251 20.93 -2.81 -48.11
CA ASN A 251 19.89 -2.08 -47.38
C ASN A 251 20.25 -1.99 -45.89
N TYR A 252 21.26 -1.19 -45.56
CA TYR A 252 21.73 -1.04 -44.17
C TYR A 252 20.67 -0.39 -43.26
N VAL A 253 19.85 0.52 -43.79
CA VAL A 253 18.73 1.16 -43.08
C VAL A 253 17.74 0.10 -42.57
N GLY A 254 17.39 -0.89 -43.40
CA GLY A 254 16.52 -1.99 -43.03
C GLY A 254 17.08 -2.80 -41.85
N ILE A 255 18.39 -3.03 -41.81
CA ILE A 255 19.07 -3.74 -40.71
C ILE A 255 18.98 -2.92 -39.41
N VAL A 256 19.28 -1.62 -39.45
CA VAL A 256 19.19 -0.76 -38.26
C VAL A 256 17.77 -0.70 -37.71
N LYS A 257 16.75 -0.66 -38.58
CA LYS A 257 15.33 -0.75 -38.17
C LYS A 257 14.99 -2.06 -37.47
N THR A 258 15.58 -3.19 -37.87
CA THR A 258 15.37 -4.45 -37.13
C THR A 258 15.98 -4.43 -35.72
N TRP A 259 16.86 -3.47 -35.42
CA TRP A 259 17.45 -3.27 -34.09
C TRP A 259 16.78 -2.14 -33.29
N GLU A 260 15.70 -1.54 -33.79
CA GLU A 260 15.03 -0.38 -33.17
C GLU A 260 14.72 -0.59 -31.68
N HIS A 261 14.14 -1.75 -31.33
CA HIS A 261 13.83 -2.08 -29.94
C HIS A 261 15.09 -2.09 -29.04
N ASP A 262 16.20 -2.64 -29.54
CA ASP A 262 17.45 -2.71 -28.78
C ASP A 262 18.14 -1.34 -28.68
N LEU A 263 17.96 -0.46 -29.69
CA LEU A 263 18.56 0.87 -29.75
C LEU A 263 17.77 1.92 -28.95
N LEU A 264 16.45 1.73 -28.79
CA LEU A 264 15.59 2.58 -27.97
C LEU A 264 15.59 2.20 -26.47
N ASN A 265 16.40 1.21 -26.08
CA ASN A 265 16.56 0.80 -24.69
C ASN A 265 18.00 1.00 -24.23
N GLU A 266 18.20 1.85 -23.21
CA GLU A 266 19.52 2.25 -22.70
C GLU A 266 20.40 1.03 -22.31
N ASN A 267 19.78 -0.02 -21.76
CA ASN A 267 20.52 -1.20 -21.29
C ASN A 267 21.05 -2.06 -22.43
N THR A 268 20.33 -2.15 -23.54
CA THR A 268 20.74 -2.95 -24.71
C THR A 268 21.58 -2.14 -25.68
N ARG A 269 21.31 -0.84 -25.78
CA ARG A 269 22.01 0.10 -26.66
C ARG A 269 23.52 0.14 -26.40
N LYS A 270 23.95 0.06 -25.14
CA LYS A 270 25.38 0.04 -24.75
C LYS A 270 26.21 -1.09 -25.36
N HIS A 271 25.58 -2.11 -25.94
CA HIS A 271 26.26 -3.25 -26.56
C HIS A 271 26.54 -3.06 -28.06
N PHE A 272 26.12 -1.95 -28.64
CA PHE A 272 26.48 -1.58 -30.01
C PHE A 272 27.75 -0.74 -29.99
N THR A 273 28.58 -0.93 -31.01
CA THR A 273 29.79 -0.15 -31.21
C THR A 273 29.49 1.09 -32.05
N MET A 274 30.32 2.12 -31.90
CA MET A 274 30.29 3.32 -32.73
C MET A 274 29.05 4.21 -32.56
N ILE A 275 28.32 4.10 -31.43
CA ILE A 275 27.15 4.95 -31.19
C ILE A 275 27.59 6.40 -30.97
N ASP A 276 28.47 6.63 -30.00
CA ASP A 276 28.83 7.98 -29.57
C ASP A 276 29.53 8.76 -30.71
N GLU A 277 30.37 8.07 -31.48
CA GLU A 277 31.06 8.64 -32.64
C GLU A 277 30.09 9.05 -33.75
N ILE A 278 29.04 8.26 -34.02
CA ILE A 278 28.03 8.61 -35.04
C ILE A 278 27.09 9.70 -34.54
N LEU A 279 26.78 9.74 -33.25
CA LEU A 279 25.93 10.80 -32.69
C LEU A 279 26.62 12.18 -32.65
N ALA A 280 27.96 12.19 -32.66
CA ALA A 280 28.81 13.38 -32.70
C ALA A 280 29.10 13.93 -34.10
N MET A 281 28.74 13.20 -35.17
CA MET A 281 28.78 13.67 -36.56
C MET A 281 27.61 14.59 -36.88
#